data_AF-A0A2G2IYY9-F1
#
_entry.id   AF-A0A2G2IYY9-F1
#
_cell.length_a   1.000
_cell.length_b   1.000
_cell.length_c   1.000
_cell.angle_alpha   90.00
_cell.angle_beta   90.00
_cell.angle_gamma   90.00
#
_symmetry.space_group_name_H-M   'P 1'
#
loop_
_entity.id
_entity.type
_entity.pdbx_description
1 polymer ?
#
loop_
_entity_poly.entity_id
_entity_poly.type
_entity_poly.pdbx_seq_one_letter_code
_entity_poly.pdbx_strand_id
1 'polypeptide(L)'
;MIRLITCFVLLMVFLPCNVFAQEDKYAKYAAPDFIEKFSKNFIGHCVQTMPRVDKVESAARVFEWRELNGDMAKILAPQDPSSWFKAWLIEIEPKFSVMLGVSIVETENPPVAVCSIANPYAPSKKVLATLRKYLTFPQSPIADDSSGGQRMRIWKYDELVVGSLIVMTDSTKLNEAGTNLTVIVPRYAK
;
A
#
# COMPACT_ATOMS: atom_id res chain seq x y z
N MET A 1 35.62 -56.09 -38.62
CA MET A 1 34.51 -55.88 -37.67
C MET A 1 34.49 -54.39 -37.34
N ILE A 2 33.73 -53.52 -38.02
CA ILE A 2 32.27 -53.31 -37.99
C ILE A 2 31.75 -52.80 -36.62
N ARG A 3 31.14 -51.60 -36.69
CA ARG A 3 30.18 -50.92 -35.78
C ARG A 3 30.76 -50.09 -34.62
N LEU A 4 30.26 -48.90 -34.30
CA LEU A 4 29.31 -47.98 -34.95
C LEU A 4 29.42 -46.63 -34.21
N ILE A 5 29.24 -45.55 -34.96
CA ILE A 5 29.04 -44.18 -34.50
C ILE A 5 27.79 -44.09 -33.60
N THR A 6 27.86 -43.34 -32.49
CA THR A 6 26.68 -42.64 -31.97
C THR A 6 27.11 -41.31 -31.38
N CYS A 7 26.97 -40.30 -32.22
CA CYS A 7 26.88 -38.89 -31.87
C CYS A 7 25.49 -38.64 -31.22
N PHE A 8 25.23 -37.41 -30.72
CA PHE A 8 23.92 -36.88 -30.25
C PHE A 8 23.49 -37.33 -28.83
N VAL A 9 23.10 -36.50 -27.85
CA VAL A 9 22.66 -35.10 -27.83
C VAL A 9 23.03 -34.44 -26.50
N LEU A 10 23.69 -33.28 -26.59
CA LEU A 10 23.82 -32.29 -25.55
C LEU A 10 22.44 -31.63 -25.36
N LEU A 11 21.59 -32.15 -24.47
CA LEU A 11 20.30 -31.52 -24.18
C LEU A 11 20.49 -30.48 -23.06
N MET A 12 21.06 -29.34 -23.45
CA MET A 12 20.85 -28.08 -22.74
C MET A 12 19.35 -27.82 -22.73
N VAL A 13 18.68 -28.19 -21.64
CA VAL A 13 17.35 -27.67 -21.33
C VAL A 13 17.55 -26.20 -20.95
N PHE A 14 17.55 -25.35 -21.96
CA PHE A 14 17.17 -23.95 -21.83
C PHE A 14 15.75 -23.93 -21.27
N LEU A 15 15.62 -23.90 -19.94
CA LEU A 15 14.42 -23.37 -19.33
C LEU A 15 14.33 -21.92 -19.77
N PRO A 16 13.23 -21.49 -20.41
CA PRO A 16 13.04 -20.09 -20.74
C PRO A 16 13.04 -19.32 -19.42
N CYS A 17 14.06 -18.50 -19.27
CA CYS A 17 14.24 -17.48 -18.26
C CYS A 17 13.19 -16.37 -18.46
N ASN A 18 11.91 -16.70 -18.36
CA ASN A 18 10.80 -15.76 -18.55
C ASN A 18 10.37 -15.09 -17.23
N VAL A 19 11.08 -15.33 -16.13
CA VAL A 19 10.83 -14.67 -14.84
C VAL A 19 11.49 -13.28 -14.76
N PHE A 20 12.45 -12.95 -15.63
CA PHE A 20 13.20 -11.68 -15.56
C PHE A 20 12.62 -10.53 -16.39
N ALA A 21 11.66 -10.78 -17.30
CA ALA A 21 11.20 -9.75 -18.24
C ALA A 21 10.22 -8.71 -17.64
N GLN A 22 9.76 -8.89 -16.39
CA GLN A 22 8.77 -8.00 -15.76
C GLN A 22 9.39 -6.96 -14.83
N GLU A 23 10.67 -7.10 -14.43
CA GLU A 23 11.35 -6.13 -13.55
C GLU A 23 11.58 -4.76 -14.23
N ASP A 24 11.77 -4.73 -15.55
CA ASP A 24 12.13 -3.50 -16.27
C ASP A 24 10.98 -2.48 -16.38
N LYS A 25 9.73 -2.93 -16.45
CA LYS A 25 8.57 -2.02 -16.65
C LYS A 25 8.30 -1.13 -15.42
N TYR A 26 8.75 -1.56 -14.23
CA TYR A 26 8.54 -0.86 -12.97
C TYR A 26 9.82 -0.34 -12.33
N ALA A 27 10.99 -0.51 -12.96
CA ALA A 27 12.28 -0.09 -12.41
C ALA A 27 12.30 1.39 -11.95
N LYS A 28 11.66 2.28 -12.71
CA LYS A 28 11.53 3.71 -12.35
C LYS A 28 10.70 3.96 -11.08
N TYR A 29 9.76 3.08 -10.75
CA TYR A 29 8.95 3.15 -9.51
C TYR A 29 9.60 2.39 -8.36
N ALA A 30 10.66 1.63 -8.65
CA ALA A 30 11.52 1.05 -7.64
C ALA A 30 12.63 2.03 -7.18
N ALA A 31 12.64 3.26 -7.70
CA ALA A 31 13.60 4.31 -7.35
C ALA A 31 13.48 4.67 -5.86
N PRO A 32 14.61 4.80 -5.13
CA PRO A 32 14.59 5.06 -3.69
C PRO A 32 13.82 6.32 -3.29
N ASP A 33 13.92 7.38 -4.10
CA ASP A 33 13.28 8.67 -3.83
C ASP A 33 11.75 8.58 -3.90
N PHE A 34 11.20 7.82 -4.86
CA PHE A 34 9.77 7.57 -4.98
C PHE A 34 9.23 6.84 -3.74
N ILE A 35 9.91 5.78 -3.30
CA ILE A 35 9.49 5.01 -2.12
C ILE A 35 9.53 5.86 -0.86
N GLU A 36 10.54 6.73 -0.74
CA GLU A 36 10.64 7.68 0.36
C GLU A 36 9.50 8.69 0.34
N LYS A 37 9.20 9.29 -0.82
CA LYS A 37 8.07 10.22 -0.99
C LYS A 37 6.74 9.55 -0.67
N PHE A 38 6.47 8.36 -1.18
CA PHE A 38 5.25 7.60 -0.87
C PHE A 38 5.12 7.34 0.64
N SER A 39 6.18 6.86 1.28
CA SER A 39 6.20 6.55 2.71
C SER A 39 6.03 7.82 3.56
N LYS A 40 6.66 8.93 3.18
CA LYS A 40 6.50 10.23 3.85
C LYS A 40 5.09 10.80 3.69
N ASN A 41 4.47 10.64 2.53
CA ASN A 41 3.06 11.04 2.33
C ASN A 41 2.12 10.21 3.23
N PHE A 42 2.33 8.90 3.36
CA PHE A 42 1.59 8.09 4.33
C PHE A 42 1.76 8.62 5.76
N ILE A 43 3.00 8.87 6.18
CA ILE A 43 3.27 9.33 7.55
C ILE A 43 2.64 10.72 7.79
N GLY A 44 2.84 11.66 6.87
CA GLY A 44 2.35 13.02 6.99
C GLY A 44 0.83 13.13 6.92
N HIS A 45 0.18 12.40 6.01
CA HIS A 45 -1.26 12.53 5.77
C HIS A 45 -2.13 11.53 6.54
N CYS A 46 -1.58 10.38 6.96
CA CYS A 46 -2.33 9.38 7.71
C CYS A 46 -1.85 9.26 9.16
N VAL A 47 -0.55 9.06 9.40
CA VAL A 47 -0.05 8.75 10.75
C VAL A 47 -0.06 9.99 11.65
N GLN A 48 0.37 11.15 11.15
CA GLN A 48 0.50 12.38 11.96
C GLN A 48 -0.81 13.15 12.13
N THR A 49 -1.80 12.91 11.27
CA THR A 49 -3.08 13.63 11.25
C THR A 49 -4.17 12.87 12.00
N MET A 50 -4.14 11.55 12.03
CA MET A 50 -5.23 10.78 12.62
C MET A 50 -5.33 10.93 14.14
N PRO A 51 -6.55 10.93 14.71
CA PRO A 51 -7.86 10.66 14.09
C PRO A 51 -8.55 11.88 13.42
N ARG A 52 -7.83 12.99 13.18
CA ARG A 52 -8.39 14.24 12.64
C ARG A 52 -8.50 14.22 11.11
N VAL A 53 -9.51 13.52 10.58
CA VAL A 53 -9.78 13.46 9.12
C VAL A 53 -10.00 14.85 8.49
N ASP A 54 -10.50 15.80 9.27
CA ASP A 54 -10.71 17.20 8.86
C ASP A 54 -9.40 17.90 8.46
N LYS A 55 -8.26 17.49 9.03
CA LYS A 55 -6.94 17.99 8.62
C LYS A 55 -6.55 17.51 7.23
N VAL A 56 -6.92 16.28 6.88
CA VAL A 56 -6.67 15.71 5.55
C VAL A 56 -7.52 16.45 4.52
N GLU A 57 -8.80 16.70 4.81
CA GLU A 57 -9.67 17.50 3.94
C GLU A 57 -9.18 18.95 3.78
N SER A 58 -8.63 19.53 4.84
CA SER A 58 -8.06 20.87 4.78
C SER A 58 -6.79 20.91 3.92
N ALA A 59 -5.92 19.90 4.03
CA ALA A 59 -4.78 19.74 3.13
C ALA A 59 -5.23 19.58 1.68
N ALA A 60 -6.25 18.74 1.42
CA ALA A 60 -6.79 18.53 0.09
C ALA A 60 -7.28 19.83 -0.57
N ARG A 61 -7.93 20.71 0.19
CA ARG A 61 -8.36 22.02 -0.29
C ARG A 61 -7.20 22.98 -0.54
N VAL A 62 -6.24 23.05 0.39
CA VAL A 62 -5.08 23.96 0.29
C VAL A 62 -4.16 23.58 -0.87
N PHE A 63 -3.97 22.29 -1.11
CA PHE A 63 -3.11 21.77 -2.17
C PHE A 63 -3.88 21.39 -3.44
N GLU A 64 -5.16 21.75 -3.53
CA GLU A 64 -6.03 21.53 -4.69
C GLU A 64 -5.99 20.08 -5.22
N TRP A 65 -6.01 19.10 -4.30
CA TRP A 65 -6.00 17.69 -4.69
C TRP A 65 -7.26 17.33 -5.46
N ARG A 66 -7.11 16.45 -6.46
CA ARG A 66 -8.24 16.03 -7.28
C ARG A 66 -9.10 15.03 -6.52
N GLU A 67 -10.27 15.45 -6.07
CA GLU A 67 -11.25 14.54 -5.45
C GLU A 67 -11.62 13.40 -6.43
N LEU A 68 -11.72 12.19 -5.88
CA LEU A 68 -12.22 11.03 -6.60
C LEU A 68 -13.73 11.00 -6.46
N ASN A 69 -14.44 11.07 -7.58
CA ASN A 69 -15.89 11.22 -7.64
C ASN A 69 -16.51 10.03 -8.38
N GLY A 70 -17.82 9.82 -8.20
CA GLY A 70 -18.58 8.85 -8.99
C GLY A 70 -18.10 7.41 -8.78
N ASP A 71 -17.91 6.66 -9.87
CA ASP A 71 -17.64 5.23 -9.78
C ASP A 71 -16.24 4.90 -9.22
N MET A 72 -15.25 5.76 -9.44
CA MET A 72 -13.92 5.58 -8.83
C MET A 72 -13.98 5.69 -7.30
N ALA A 73 -14.78 6.63 -6.78
CA ALA A 73 -15.00 6.76 -5.36
C ALA A 73 -15.73 5.53 -4.79
N LYS A 74 -16.77 5.05 -5.48
CA LYS A 74 -17.54 3.86 -5.06
C LYS A 74 -16.70 2.60 -4.99
N ILE A 75 -15.75 2.40 -5.91
CA ILE A 75 -14.85 1.25 -5.90
C ILE A 75 -13.94 1.24 -4.66
N LEU A 76 -13.60 2.43 -4.14
CA LEU A 76 -12.73 2.59 -2.99
C LEU A 76 -13.48 2.80 -1.67
N ALA A 77 -14.81 2.96 -1.73
CA ALA A 77 -15.62 3.25 -0.57
C ALA A 77 -15.64 2.04 0.40
N PRO A 78 -15.78 2.30 1.71
CA PRO A 78 -16.06 1.25 2.69
C PRO A 78 -17.27 0.40 2.28
N GLN A 79 -17.26 -0.88 2.65
CA GLN A 79 -18.37 -1.80 2.39
C GLN A 79 -19.62 -1.44 3.19
N ASP A 80 -19.44 -0.79 4.33
CA ASP A 80 -20.52 -0.24 5.12
C ASP A 80 -21.02 1.07 4.48
N PRO A 81 -22.27 1.12 3.98
CA PRO A 81 -22.81 2.30 3.31
C PRO A 81 -23.09 3.45 4.29
N SER A 82 -23.09 3.21 5.61
CA SER A 82 -23.29 4.25 6.61
C SER A 82 -21.99 5.00 6.96
N SER A 83 -20.84 4.49 6.52
CA SER A 83 -19.53 5.11 6.78
C SER A 83 -19.35 6.38 5.94
N TRP A 84 -18.90 7.46 6.59
CA TRP A 84 -18.46 8.66 5.89
C TRP A 84 -17.14 8.37 5.16
N PHE A 85 -17.00 8.76 3.89
CA PHE A 85 -15.80 8.51 3.10
C PHE A 85 -15.53 9.65 2.10
N LYS A 86 -14.24 9.99 1.95
CA LYS A 86 -13.72 10.83 0.88
C LYS A 86 -12.39 10.28 0.37
N ALA A 87 -12.10 10.53 -0.90
CA ALA A 87 -10.81 10.16 -1.47
C ALA A 87 -10.32 11.17 -2.51
N TRP A 88 -9.01 11.23 -2.68
CA TRP A 88 -8.33 12.12 -3.60
C TRP A 88 -7.25 11.38 -4.37
N LEU A 89 -7.00 11.83 -5.59
CA LEU A 89 -5.77 11.58 -6.32
C LEU A 89 -4.81 12.74 -6.08
N ILE A 90 -3.65 12.43 -5.52
CA ILE A 90 -2.59 13.39 -5.23
C ILE A 90 -1.47 13.17 -6.24
N GLU A 91 -1.14 14.19 -7.02
CA GLU A 91 0.03 14.19 -7.89
C GLU A 91 1.24 14.69 -7.12
N ILE A 92 2.17 13.79 -6.81
CA ILE A 92 3.43 14.12 -6.10
C ILE A 92 4.41 14.74 -7.10
N GLU A 93 4.52 14.17 -8.31
CA GLU A 93 5.26 14.77 -9.43
C GLU A 93 4.65 14.30 -10.76
N PRO A 94 5.06 14.84 -11.93
CA PRO A 94 4.57 14.41 -13.23
C PRO A 94 4.84 12.91 -13.41
N LYS A 95 3.76 12.09 -13.36
CA LYS A 95 3.74 10.60 -13.41
C LYS A 95 3.74 9.86 -12.06
N PHE A 96 3.69 10.57 -10.94
CA PHE A 96 3.54 9.96 -9.61
C PHE A 96 2.26 10.43 -8.95
N SER A 97 1.25 9.57 -9.01
CA SER A 97 -0.02 9.81 -8.33
C SER A 97 -0.23 8.78 -7.24
N VAL A 98 -0.75 9.21 -6.10
CA VAL A 98 -1.18 8.34 -5.01
C VAL A 98 -2.67 8.54 -4.80
N MET A 99 -3.38 7.46 -4.50
CA MET A 99 -4.77 7.55 -4.06
C MET A 99 -4.76 7.64 -2.54
N LEU A 100 -5.36 8.68 -1.98
CA LEU A 100 -5.56 8.85 -0.55
C LEU A 100 -7.05 8.76 -0.25
N GLY A 101 -7.45 7.90 0.68
CA GLY A 101 -8.82 7.79 1.16
C GLY A 101 -8.88 7.98 2.67
N VAL A 102 -9.93 8.64 3.15
CA VAL A 102 -10.24 8.75 4.57
C VAL A 102 -11.68 8.34 4.81
N SER A 103 -11.94 7.63 5.91
CA SER A 103 -13.30 7.33 6.35
C SER A 103 -13.45 7.41 7.86
N ILE A 104 -14.70 7.58 8.28
CA ILE A 104 -15.14 7.38 9.65
C ILE A 104 -16.16 6.25 9.60
N VAL A 105 -15.87 5.18 10.33
CA VAL A 105 -16.74 4.02 10.49
C VAL A 105 -17.37 4.12 11.87
N GLU A 106 -18.69 4.17 11.93
CA GLU A 106 -19.43 4.12 13.19
C GLU A 106 -19.35 2.68 13.73
N THR A 107 -18.78 2.52 14.92
CA THR A 107 -18.76 1.23 15.63
C THR A 107 -19.39 1.40 17.01
N GLU A 108 -19.71 0.30 17.69
CA GLU A 108 -20.51 0.34 18.92
C GLU A 108 -19.96 1.27 20.00
N ASN A 109 -18.62 1.47 20.10
CA ASN A 109 -17.92 2.56 20.80
C ASN A 109 -16.42 2.17 20.98
N PRO A 110 -15.42 2.93 20.50
CA PRO A 110 -15.50 4.23 19.82
C PRO A 110 -15.59 4.12 18.28
N PRO A 111 -16.08 5.15 17.57
CA PRO A 111 -15.98 5.21 16.11
C PRO A 111 -14.52 5.12 15.67
N VAL A 112 -14.29 4.67 14.45
CA VAL A 112 -12.94 4.40 13.93
C VAL A 112 -12.65 5.32 12.76
N ALA A 113 -11.53 6.04 12.83
CA ALA A 113 -11.01 6.81 11.71
C ALA A 113 -10.03 5.95 10.91
N VAL A 114 -10.18 5.92 9.60
CA VAL A 114 -9.32 5.16 8.68
C VAL A 114 -8.70 6.11 7.67
N CYS A 115 -7.39 6.01 7.43
CA CYS A 115 -6.71 6.70 6.35
C CYS A 115 -5.87 5.69 5.58
N SER A 116 -6.09 5.65 4.28
CA SER A 116 -5.42 4.73 3.36
C SER A 116 -4.70 5.51 2.28
N ILE A 117 -3.49 5.07 1.93
CA ILE A 117 -2.77 5.54 0.75
C ILE A 117 -2.35 4.34 -0.08
N ALA A 118 -2.66 4.39 -1.37
CA ALA A 118 -2.39 3.31 -2.30
C ALA A 118 -1.61 3.80 -3.51
N ASN A 119 -0.67 2.97 -3.96
CA ASN A 119 0.00 3.15 -5.23
C ASN A 119 0.31 1.77 -5.85
N PRO A 120 -0.07 1.53 -7.12
CA PRO A 120 0.10 0.22 -7.78
C PRO A 120 1.54 -0.08 -8.17
N TYR A 121 2.47 0.85 -7.99
CA TYR A 121 3.87 0.70 -8.39
C TYR A 121 4.83 0.71 -7.20
N ALA A 122 4.35 0.95 -5.98
CA ALA A 122 5.17 0.93 -4.77
C ALA A 122 5.44 -0.52 -4.31
N PRO A 123 6.69 -1.02 -4.31
CA PRO A 123 7.00 -2.37 -3.86
C PRO A 123 6.98 -2.47 -2.32
N SER A 124 6.13 -3.33 -1.78
CA SER A 124 5.83 -3.37 -0.34
C SER A 124 7.06 -3.64 0.54
N LYS A 125 8.03 -4.44 0.07
CA LYS A 125 9.29 -4.69 0.79
C LYS A 125 10.09 -3.41 0.98
N LYS A 126 10.21 -2.57 -0.06
CA LYS A 126 10.93 -1.30 -0.01
C LYS A 126 10.18 -0.26 0.82
N VAL A 127 8.85 -0.22 0.69
CA VAL A 127 7.98 0.63 1.51
C VAL A 127 8.14 0.28 2.98
N LEU A 128 8.02 -0.99 3.38
CA LEU A 128 8.19 -1.42 4.76
C LEU A 128 9.57 -1.09 5.32
N ALA A 129 10.64 -1.33 4.54
CA ALA A 129 12.00 -0.98 4.94
C ALA A 129 12.18 0.54 5.13
N THR A 130 11.44 1.35 4.36
CA THR A 130 11.48 2.81 4.44
C THR A 130 10.67 3.32 5.61
N LEU A 131 9.45 2.81 5.81
CA LEU A 131 8.66 3.08 7.01
C LEU A 131 9.51 2.83 8.24
N ARG A 132 10.25 1.70 8.29
CA ARG A 132 11.21 1.31 9.34
C ARG A 132 12.30 2.30 9.72
N LYS A 133 12.53 3.31 8.91
CA LYS A 133 13.46 4.40 9.24
C LYS A 133 12.79 5.54 10.01
N TYR A 134 11.47 5.66 9.93
CA TYR A 134 10.72 6.82 10.41
C TYR A 134 9.75 6.54 11.55
N LEU A 135 9.20 5.32 11.66
CA LEU A 135 8.34 4.96 12.79
C LEU A 135 8.95 3.81 13.61
N THR A 136 8.46 3.66 14.83
CA THR A 136 8.82 2.56 15.74
C THR A 136 7.71 1.51 15.70
N PHE A 137 7.63 0.69 14.65
CA PHE A 137 6.71 -0.47 14.62
C PHE A 137 7.40 -1.75 15.11
N PRO A 138 6.63 -2.69 15.67
CA PRO A 138 7.12 -4.03 15.99
C PRO A 138 7.76 -4.70 14.77
N GLN A 139 8.81 -5.50 15.01
CA GLN A 139 9.50 -6.24 13.94
C GLN A 139 8.57 -7.23 13.23
N SER A 140 7.64 -7.83 13.98
CA SER A 140 6.69 -8.82 13.47
C SER A 140 5.26 -8.26 13.51
N PRO A 141 4.46 -8.49 12.45
CA PRO A 141 3.04 -8.17 12.48
C PRO A 141 2.29 -9.11 13.44
N ILE A 142 1.15 -8.65 13.95
CA ILE A 142 0.21 -9.45 14.75
C ILE A 142 -0.63 -10.39 13.87
N ALA A 143 -0.74 -10.09 12.56
CA ALA A 143 -1.36 -10.94 11.56
C ALA A 143 -0.63 -10.79 10.21
N ASP A 144 -0.42 -11.90 9.50
CA ASP A 144 0.30 -11.96 8.22
C ASP A 144 -0.32 -13.03 7.33
N ASP A 145 -1.39 -12.64 6.64
CA ASP A 145 -2.22 -13.56 5.88
C ASP A 145 -2.08 -13.34 4.38
N SER A 146 -2.25 -14.41 3.60
CA SER A 146 -2.26 -14.34 2.15
C SER A 146 -3.54 -14.97 1.62
N SER A 147 -4.31 -14.21 0.83
CA SER A 147 -5.56 -14.66 0.21
C SER A 147 -5.78 -13.94 -1.11
N GLY A 148 -6.35 -14.64 -2.11
CA GLY A 148 -6.68 -14.04 -3.41
C GLY A 148 -5.51 -13.36 -4.13
N GLY A 149 -4.28 -13.86 -3.95
CA GLY A 149 -3.07 -13.24 -4.54
C GLY A 149 -2.59 -11.97 -3.83
N GLN A 150 -3.25 -11.56 -2.75
CA GLN A 150 -2.82 -10.43 -1.92
C GLN A 150 -2.25 -10.93 -0.60
N ARG A 151 -1.33 -10.16 -0.02
CA ARG A 151 -0.79 -10.37 1.32
C ARG A 151 -1.19 -9.20 2.20
N MET A 152 -1.82 -9.47 3.33
CA MET A 152 -2.20 -8.49 4.33
C MET A 152 -1.34 -8.67 5.57
N ARG A 153 -0.74 -7.58 6.05
CA ARG A 153 0.03 -7.55 7.29
C ARG A 153 -0.50 -6.47 8.21
N ILE A 154 -0.68 -6.80 9.48
CA ILE A 154 -1.27 -5.91 10.49
C ILE A 154 -0.27 -5.73 11.63
N TRP A 155 0.03 -4.49 11.99
CA TRP A 155 0.82 -4.14 13.16
C TRP A 155 -0.02 -3.33 14.14
N LYS A 156 0.12 -3.64 15.43
CA LYS A 156 -0.34 -2.73 16.48
C LYS A 156 0.60 -1.53 16.55
N TYR A 157 0.03 -0.33 16.64
CA TYR A 157 0.78 0.93 16.67
C TYR A 157 0.24 1.87 17.75
N ASP A 158 0.30 1.43 19.01
CA ASP A 158 -0.27 2.16 20.16
C ASP A 158 0.39 3.53 20.43
N GLU A 159 1.53 3.83 19.79
CA GLU A 159 2.21 5.13 19.91
C GLU A 159 1.36 6.31 19.39
N LEU A 160 0.46 6.06 18.43
CA LEU A 160 -0.43 7.09 17.90
C LEU A 160 -1.61 7.34 18.86
N VAL A 161 -2.40 6.29 19.08
CA VAL A 161 -3.48 6.18 20.06
C VAL A 161 -3.56 4.70 20.42
N VAL A 162 -3.82 4.38 21.70
CA VAL A 162 -4.01 2.99 22.14
C VAL A 162 -5.09 2.31 21.28
N GLY A 163 -4.76 1.15 20.72
CA GLY A 163 -5.64 0.40 19.82
C GLY A 163 -5.50 0.78 18.34
N SER A 164 -4.55 1.65 17.98
CA SER A 164 -4.29 1.95 16.57
C SER A 164 -3.61 0.79 15.86
N LEU A 165 -3.95 0.61 14.58
CA LEU A 165 -3.38 -0.42 13.71
C LEU A 165 -2.78 0.22 12.46
N ILE A 166 -1.66 -0.32 12.00
CA ILE A 166 -1.16 -0.09 10.64
C ILE A 166 -1.37 -1.38 9.86
N VAL A 167 -2.03 -1.29 8.72
CA VAL A 167 -2.29 -2.39 7.80
C VAL A 167 -1.56 -2.12 6.50
N MET A 168 -0.81 -3.11 6.00
CA MET A 168 -0.24 -3.08 4.67
C MET A 168 -0.80 -4.23 3.86
N THR A 169 -1.39 -3.91 2.71
CA THR A 169 -1.82 -4.90 1.73
C THR A 169 -0.99 -4.76 0.47
N ASP A 170 -0.50 -5.88 -0.07
CA ASP A 170 0.30 -5.89 -1.29
C ASP A 170 -0.04 -7.06 -2.22
N SER A 171 0.30 -6.91 -3.50
CA SER A 171 0.06 -7.91 -4.55
C SER A 171 1.31 -8.72 -4.87
N THR A 172 2.26 -8.84 -3.93
CA THR A 172 3.55 -9.50 -4.21
C THR A 172 3.40 -10.98 -4.59
N LYS A 173 2.31 -11.64 -4.19
CA LYS A 173 2.01 -13.03 -4.57
C LYS A 173 1.55 -13.16 -6.03
N LEU A 174 1.16 -12.07 -6.67
CA LEU A 174 0.84 -11.99 -8.10
C LEU A 174 2.03 -11.54 -8.95
N ASN A 175 3.23 -11.41 -8.35
CA ASN A 175 4.41 -10.81 -8.98
C ASN A 175 4.19 -9.37 -9.47
N GLU A 176 3.18 -8.68 -8.95
CA GLU A 176 2.92 -7.28 -9.26
C GLU A 176 3.48 -6.38 -8.15
N ALA A 177 3.94 -5.19 -8.58
CA ALA A 177 4.16 -4.10 -7.65
C ALA A 177 2.81 -3.60 -7.12
N GLY A 178 2.83 -2.88 -5.99
CA GLY A 178 1.63 -2.29 -5.44
C GLY A 178 1.56 -2.44 -3.94
N THR A 179 1.31 -1.32 -3.27
CA THR A 179 1.14 -1.27 -1.82
C THR A 179 -0.02 -0.36 -1.49
N ASN A 180 -0.91 -0.84 -0.63
CA ASN A 180 -1.86 -0.04 0.12
C ASN A 180 -1.41 -0.01 1.58
N LEU A 181 -1.18 1.17 2.13
CA LEU A 181 -0.93 1.39 3.55
C LEU A 181 -2.17 2.03 4.16
N THR A 182 -2.64 1.48 5.27
CA THR A 182 -3.81 1.98 5.98
C THR A 182 -3.46 2.15 7.45
N VAL A 183 -3.87 3.26 8.05
CA VAL A 183 -3.90 3.42 9.51
C VAL A 183 -5.35 3.42 9.96
N ILE A 184 -5.61 2.71 11.05
CA ILE A 184 -6.92 2.56 11.68
C ILE A 184 -6.75 3.08 13.11
N VAL A 185 -7.53 4.08 13.50
CA VAL A 185 -7.37 4.77 14.78
C VAL A 185 -8.72 4.89 15.49
N PRO A 186 -8.84 4.38 16.73
CA PRO A 186 -10.00 4.65 17.57
C PRO A 186 -10.18 6.16 17.79
N ARG A 187 -11.38 6.66 17.52
CA ARG A 187 -11.74 8.07 17.70
C ARG A 187 -12.55 8.22 18.98
N TYR A 188 -11.84 8.31 20.10
CA TYR A 188 -12.47 8.70 21.37
C TYR A 188 -13.01 10.13 21.24
N ALA A 189 -14.28 10.33 21.59
CA ALA A 189 -14.84 11.66 21.72
C ALA A 189 -14.00 12.44 22.75
N LYS A 190 -13.44 13.59 22.34
CA LYS A 190 -12.89 14.58 23.25
C LYS A 190 -13.96 15.58 23.61
#